data_AF-A0A1Q5LS41-F1
#
_entry.id   AF-A0A1Q5LS41-F1
#
_cell.length_a   1.000
_cell.length_b   1.000
_cell.length_c   1.000
_cell.angle_alpha   90.00
_cell.angle_beta   90.00
_cell.angle_gamma   90.00
#
_symmetry.space_group_name_H-M   'P 1'
#
loop_
_entity.id
_entity.type
_entity.pdbx_description
1 polymer ?
#
loop_
_entity_poly.entity_id
_entity_poly.type
_entity_poly.pdbx_seq_one_letter_code
_entity_poly.pdbx_strand_id
1 'polypeptide(L)'
;MQPVAEMTDSRAATNALLSEVREGRLTPAALARFLGQAVHRSVFQAARRPRALAELTVLHGALYALAAGRRPGGRWVASSWALSVLHLGLLEDRGRLAVADVLTLLRAGLPALPGGAGRASGVLAIGLDLADGRLARRRATASPFGDYADTFADAAYWMWLTLRHEPSRTVRMAAVAAWALPVVTVTGFALRRGAMPERPRPVLLRPAAALQAVIAFRHLTRR
;
A
#
# COMPACT_ATOMS: atom_id res chain seq x y z
N MET A 1 -14.89 -9.19 26.04
CA MET A 1 -14.53 -8.51 24.77
C MET A 1 -14.13 -9.58 23.77
N GLN A 2 -14.57 -9.47 22.52
CA GLN A 2 -14.14 -10.38 21.46
C GLN A 2 -12.62 -10.20 21.23
N PRO A 3 -11.83 -11.28 21.06
CA PRO A 3 -10.39 -11.14 20.80
C PRO A 3 -10.13 -10.29 19.56
N VAL A 4 -9.14 -9.39 19.62
CA VAL A 4 -8.80 -8.50 18.51
C VAL A 4 -8.50 -9.28 17.23
N ALA A 5 -7.97 -10.50 17.31
CA ALA A 5 -7.73 -11.36 16.15
C ALA A 5 -9.02 -11.75 15.41
N GLU A 6 -10.13 -11.91 16.11
CA GLU A 6 -11.39 -12.45 15.59
C GLU A 6 -12.32 -11.40 14.99
N MET A 7 -12.13 -10.12 15.34
CA MET A 7 -12.99 -9.02 14.87
C MET A 7 -13.00 -8.95 13.34
N THR A 8 -14.17 -9.01 12.70
CA THR A 8 -14.25 -8.94 11.23
C THR A 8 -14.00 -7.51 10.72
N ASP A 9 -14.52 -6.50 11.42
CA ASP A 9 -14.28 -5.09 11.10
C ASP A 9 -12.83 -4.70 11.41
N SER A 10 -12.10 -4.37 10.34
CA SER A 10 -10.71 -3.95 10.42
C SER A 10 -10.53 -2.64 11.17
N ARG A 11 -11.48 -1.69 11.04
CA ARG A 11 -11.39 -0.40 11.72
C ARG A 11 -11.60 -0.55 13.22
N ALA A 12 -12.60 -1.33 13.65
CA ALA A 12 -12.83 -1.61 15.06
C ALA A 12 -11.60 -2.29 15.71
N ALA A 13 -11.00 -3.27 15.02
CA ALA A 13 -9.79 -3.92 15.50
C ALA A 13 -8.60 -2.96 15.61
N THR A 14 -8.37 -2.11 14.61
CA THR A 14 -7.31 -1.10 14.67
C THR A 14 -7.54 -0.10 15.80
N ASN A 15 -8.78 0.32 16.05
CA ASN A 15 -9.09 1.21 17.17
C ASN A 15 -8.83 0.54 18.52
N ALA A 16 -9.16 -0.74 18.68
CA ALA A 16 -8.84 -1.49 19.89
C ALA A 16 -7.32 -1.52 20.15
N LEU A 17 -6.53 -1.87 19.12
CA LEU A 17 -5.07 -1.87 19.18
C LEU A 17 -4.49 -0.49 19.54
N LEU A 18 -5.01 0.57 18.94
CA LEU A 18 -4.56 1.94 19.22
C LEU A 18 -4.93 2.40 20.63
N SER A 19 -6.10 2.00 21.15
CA SER A 19 -6.49 2.33 22.54
C SER A 19 -5.52 1.71 23.54
N GLU A 20 -5.13 0.44 23.34
CA GLU A 20 -4.16 -0.24 24.20
C GLU A 20 -2.80 0.46 24.19
N VAL A 21 -2.33 0.93 23.03
CA VAL A 21 -1.08 1.69 22.92
C VAL A 21 -1.16 3.02 23.66
N ARG A 22 -2.29 3.73 23.53
CA ARG A 22 -2.55 5.00 24.21
C ARG A 22 -2.59 4.82 25.72
N GLU A 23 -3.30 3.81 26.21
CA GLU A 23 -3.37 3.45 27.64
C GLU A 23 -1.99 3.07 28.19
N GLY A 24 -1.20 2.33 27.40
CA GLY A 24 0.18 2.02 27.68
C GLY A 24 1.17 3.18 27.51
N ARG A 25 0.68 4.41 27.26
CA ARG A 25 1.44 5.66 27.12
C ARG A 25 2.65 5.56 26.19
N LEU A 26 2.51 4.82 25.08
CA LEU A 26 3.58 4.59 24.10
C LEU A 26 4.86 3.97 24.68
N THR A 27 4.78 3.27 25.81
CA THR A 27 5.93 2.54 26.36
C THR A 27 6.42 1.47 25.37
N PRO A 28 7.73 1.12 25.36
CA PRO A 28 8.26 0.08 24.47
C PRO A 28 7.51 -1.25 24.59
N ALA A 29 7.10 -1.64 25.81
CA ALA A 29 6.29 -2.82 26.04
C ALA A 29 4.90 -2.74 25.40
N ALA A 30 4.23 -1.58 25.48
CA ALA A 30 2.94 -1.38 24.82
C ALA A 30 3.07 -1.47 23.29
N LEU A 31 4.13 -0.89 22.72
CA LEU A 31 4.43 -0.99 21.29
C LEU A 31 4.73 -2.42 20.86
N ALA A 32 5.51 -3.17 21.64
CA ALA A 32 5.79 -4.57 21.35
C ALA A 32 4.51 -5.44 21.35
N ARG A 33 3.61 -5.22 22.33
CA ARG A 33 2.31 -5.90 22.38
C ARG A 33 1.44 -5.55 21.18
N PHE A 34 1.36 -4.26 20.84
CA PHE A 34 0.64 -3.79 19.65
C PHE A 34 1.14 -4.46 18.37
N LEU A 35 2.45 -4.49 18.16
CA LEU A 35 3.05 -5.14 16.98
C LEU A 35 2.75 -6.65 16.97
N GLY A 36 2.91 -7.31 18.13
CA GLY A 36 2.61 -8.74 18.26
C GLY A 36 1.15 -9.07 17.95
N GLN A 37 0.21 -8.31 18.51
CA GLN A 37 -1.23 -8.49 18.25
C GLN A 37 -1.60 -8.16 16.80
N ALA A 38 -1.02 -7.10 16.23
CA ALA A 38 -1.26 -6.73 14.83
C ALA A 38 -0.77 -7.82 13.88
N VAL A 39 0.45 -8.34 14.07
CA VAL A 39 0.99 -9.45 13.27
C VAL A 39 0.14 -10.70 13.44
N HIS A 40 -0.19 -11.06 14.68
CA HIS A 40 -1.03 -12.23 14.95
C HIS A 40 -2.40 -12.13 14.25
N ARG A 41 -3.05 -10.96 14.33
CA ARG A 41 -4.29 -10.69 13.61
C ARG A 41 -4.11 -10.81 12.10
N SER A 42 -3.08 -10.20 11.53
CA SER A 42 -2.80 -10.26 10.10
C SER A 42 -2.63 -11.70 9.61
N VAL A 43 -1.85 -12.53 10.33
CA VAL A 43 -1.66 -13.95 10.02
C VAL A 43 -2.98 -14.71 10.12
N PHE A 44 -3.74 -14.50 11.20
CA PHE A 44 -5.03 -15.14 11.40
C PHE A 44 -6.03 -14.79 10.29
N GLN A 45 -6.11 -13.52 9.92
CA GLN A 45 -7.00 -13.03 8.86
C GLN A 45 -6.58 -13.52 7.46
N ALA A 46 -5.28 -13.67 7.21
CA ALA A 46 -4.78 -14.29 5.98
C ALA A 46 -5.15 -15.78 5.91
N ALA A 47 -4.98 -16.53 7.01
CA ALA A 47 -5.34 -17.95 7.09
C ALA A 47 -6.83 -18.20 6.87
N ARG A 48 -7.70 -17.27 7.31
CA ARG A 48 -9.16 -17.33 7.06
C ARG A 48 -9.56 -17.05 5.61
N ARG A 49 -8.62 -16.65 4.74
CA ARG A 49 -8.85 -16.33 3.32
C ARG A 49 -7.91 -17.12 2.41
N PRO A 50 -7.97 -18.47 2.44
CA PRO A 50 -7.00 -19.32 1.75
C PRO A 50 -7.00 -19.09 0.24
N ARG A 51 -8.17 -18.80 -0.36
CA ARG A 51 -8.27 -18.50 -1.79
C ARG A 51 -7.59 -17.18 -2.16
N ALA A 52 -7.86 -16.09 -1.46
CA ALA A 52 -7.18 -14.81 -1.70
C ALA A 52 -5.67 -14.91 -1.46
N LEU A 53 -5.24 -15.64 -0.44
CA LEU A 53 -3.82 -15.90 -0.17
C LEU A 53 -3.16 -16.68 -1.32
N ALA A 54 -3.83 -17.69 -1.86
CA ALA A 54 -3.35 -18.45 -3.01
C ALA A 54 -3.27 -17.57 -4.27
N GLU A 55 -4.32 -16.82 -4.59
CA GLU A 55 -4.35 -15.88 -5.72
C GLU A 55 -3.21 -14.84 -5.61
N LEU A 56 -3.01 -14.27 -4.42
CA LEU A 56 -1.94 -13.32 -4.13
C LEU A 56 -0.55 -13.94 -4.30
N THR A 57 -0.37 -15.17 -3.83
CA THR A 57 0.91 -15.90 -3.89
C THR A 57 1.25 -16.30 -5.31
N VAL A 58 0.27 -16.77 -6.09
CA VAL A 58 0.45 -17.08 -7.53
C VAL A 58 0.84 -15.81 -8.29
N LEU A 59 0.14 -14.69 -8.06
CA LEU A 59 0.46 -13.41 -8.67
C LEU A 59 1.90 -12.98 -8.36
N HIS A 60 2.30 -12.98 -7.09
CA HIS A 60 3.65 -12.59 -6.70
C HIS A 60 4.72 -13.60 -7.15
N GLY A 61 4.40 -14.89 -7.24
CA GLY A 61 5.29 -15.89 -7.82
C GLY A 61 5.58 -15.61 -9.30
N ALA A 62 4.55 -15.26 -10.08
CA ALA A 62 4.72 -14.84 -11.47
C ALA A 62 5.55 -13.55 -11.57
N LEU A 63 5.27 -12.55 -10.73
CA LEU A 63 6.07 -11.32 -10.66
C LEU A 63 7.52 -11.59 -10.27
N TYR A 64 7.77 -12.52 -9.35
CA TYR A 64 9.11 -12.89 -8.89
C TYR A 64 9.91 -13.53 -10.03
N ALA A 65 9.29 -14.45 -10.78
CA ALA A 65 9.90 -15.05 -11.96
C ALA A 65 10.22 -13.99 -13.02
N LEU A 66 9.30 -13.05 -13.27
CA LEU A 66 9.52 -11.91 -14.18
C LEU A 66 10.56 -10.92 -13.65
N ALA A 67 10.86 -10.91 -12.35
CA ALA A 67 11.86 -10.04 -11.74
C ALA A 67 13.27 -10.67 -11.69
N ALA A 68 13.44 -11.92 -12.15
CA ALA A 68 14.71 -12.64 -12.10
C ALA A 68 15.83 -11.87 -12.83
N GLY A 69 16.98 -11.73 -12.16
CA GLY A 69 18.16 -11.02 -12.69
C GLY A 69 18.05 -9.48 -12.72
N ARG A 70 16.94 -8.90 -12.23
CA ARG A 70 16.71 -7.45 -12.26
C ARG A 70 16.97 -6.81 -10.90
N ARG A 71 17.19 -5.49 -10.87
CA ARG A 71 17.18 -4.66 -9.65
C ARG A 71 16.09 -3.60 -9.77
N PRO A 72 15.24 -3.38 -8.74
CA PRO A 72 15.26 -3.96 -7.39
C PRO A 72 14.81 -5.43 -7.26
N GLY A 73 14.28 -6.05 -8.33
CA GLY A 73 14.21 -7.52 -8.47
C GLY A 73 13.34 -8.25 -7.45
N GLY A 74 13.76 -9.47 -7.08
CA GLY A 74 12.99 -10.36 -6.22
C GLY A 74 12.73 -9.84 -4.80
N ARG A 75 13.63 -9.03 -4.22
CA ARG A 75 13.43 -8.43 -2.88
C ARG A 75 12.25 -7.46 -2.86
N TRP A 76 12.05 -6.71 -3.95
CA TRP A 76 10.90 -5.83 -4.12
C TRP A 76 9.60 -6.64 -4.12
N VAL A 77 9.56 -7.69 -4.94
CA VAL A 77 8.38 -8.57 -5.05
C VAL A 77 8.08 -9.27 -3.72
N ALA A 78 9.10 -9.77 -3.02
CA ALA A 78 8.92 -10.40 -1.71
C ALA A 78 8.37 -9.42 -0.66
N SER A 79 8.84 -8.17 -0.67
CA SER A 79 8.34 -7.12 0.24
C SER A 79 6.90 -6.75 -0.08
N SER A 80 6.57 -6.59 -1.37
CA SER A 80 5.20 -6.37 -1.85
C SER A 80 4.26 -7.51 -1.45
N TRP A 81 4.72 -8.76 -1.59
CA TRP A 81 3.96 -9.95 -1.18
C TRP A 81 3.70 -9.94 0.32
N ALA A 82 4.74 -9.74 1.14
CA ALA A 82 4.62 -9.73 2.59
C ALA A 82 3.65 -8.64 3.06
N LEU A 83 3.78 -7.41 2.53
CA LEU A 83 2.85 -6.32 2.83
C LEU A 83 1.41 -6.67 2.43
N SER A 84 1.22 -7.26 1.26
CA SER A 84 -0.11 -7.65 0.79
C SER A 84 -0.75 -8.73 1.67
N VAL A 85 0.03 -9.75 2.08
CA VAL A 85 -0.42 -10.81 3.00
C VAL A 85 -0.85 -10.22 4.34
N LEU A 86 -0.05 -9.30 4.90
CA LEU A 86 -0.35 -8.66 6.18
C LEU A 86 -1.64 -7.83 6.14
N HIS A 87 -2.07 -7.41 4.95
CA HIS A 87 -3.28 -6.60 4.76
C HIS A 87 -4.48 -7.39 4.24
N LEU A 88 -4.40 -8.71 4.04
CA LEU A 88 -5.54 -9.52 3.54
C LEU A 88 -6.80 -9.43 4.41
N GLY A 89 -6.67 -9.09 5.70
CA GLY A 89 -7.83 -8.81 6.56
C GLY A 89 -8.71 -7.65 6.09
N LEU A 90 -8.15 -6.70 5.33
CA LEU A 90 -8.87 -5.58 4.72
C LEU A 90 -9.77 -5.99 3.55
N LEU A 91 -9.73 -7.25 3.12
CA LEU A 91 -10.72 -7.79 2.19
C LEU A 91 -12.09 -7.95 2.86
N GLU A 92 -12.16 -7.87 4.18
CA GLU A 92 -13.39 -8.01 4.98
C GLU A 92 -14.12 -9.30 4.57
N ASP A 93 -15.35 -9.22 4.09
CA ASP A 93 -16.14 -10.40 3.73
C ASP A 93 -15.69 -11.08 2.43
N ARG A 94 -14.76 -10.48 1.66
CA ARG A 94 -14.31 -11.03 0.38
C ARG A 94 -13.22 -12.10 0.60
N GLY A 95 -13.47 -13.28 0.03
CA GLY A 95 -12.51 -14.39 0.02
C GLY A 95 -11.57 -14.45 -1.20
N ARG A 96 -11.65 -13.48 -2.12
CA ARG A 96 -10.87 -13.42 -3.38
C ARG A 96 -10.45 -12.00 -3.72
N LEU A 97 -9.41 -11.87 -4.54
CA LEU A 97 -8.98 -10.58 -5.09
C LEU A 97 -9.93 -10.14 -6.22
N ALA A 98 -10.26 -8.85 -6.27
CA ALA A 98 -10.89 -8.27 -7.44
C ALA A 98 -9.84 -7.99 -8.52
N VAL A 99 -10.30 -7.86 -9.78
CA VAL A 99 -9.41 -7.50 -10.89
C VAL A 99 -8.76 -6.13 -10.67
N ALA A 100 -9.46 -5.19 -10.02
CA ALA A 100 -8.88 -3.91 -9.62
C ALA A 100 -7.69 -4.11 -8.67
N ASP A 101 -7.84 -4.96 -7.64
CA ASP A 101 -6.76 -5.28 -6.69
C ASP A 101 -5.53 -5.86 -7.43
N VAL A 102 -5.76 -6.72 -8.42
CA VAL A 102 -4.67 -7.28 -9.25
C VAL A 102 -3.94 -6.18 -10.03
N LEU A 103 -4.66 -5.25 -10.66
CA LEU A 103 -4.05 -4.13 -11.39
C LEU A 103 -3.20 -3.23 -10.48
N THR A 104 -3.71 -2.93 -9.28
CA THR A 104 -2.97 -2.18 -8.26
C THR A 104 -1.69 -2.90 -7.84
N LEU A 105 -1.74 -4.22 -7.64
CA LEU A 105 -0.56 -5.03 -7.29
C LEU A 105 0.45 -5.14 -8.45
N LEU A 106 -0.03 -5.21 -9.70
CA LEU A 106 0.83 -5.14 -10.88
C LEU A 106 1.54 -3.77 -10.96
N ARG A 107 0.82 -2.69 -10.67
CA ARG A 107 1.37 -1.32 -10.60
C ARG A 107 2.44 -1.22 -9.51
N ALA A 108 2.18 -1.75 -8.32
CA ALA A 108 3.17 -1.85 -7.24
C ALA A 108 4.40 -2.67 -7.64
N GLY A 109 4.22 -3.71 -8.47
CA GLY A 109 5.26 -4.58 -8.99
C GLY A 109 6.12 -3.96 -10.10
N LEU A 110 5.67 -2.87 -10.75
CA LEU A 110 6.35 -2.27 -11.90
C LEU A 110 7.86 -2.07 -11.71
N PRO A 111 8.36 -1.55 -10.56
CA PRO A 111 9.80 -1.37 -10.37
C PRO A 111 10.63 -2.63 -10.57
N ALA A 112 10.08 -3.81 -10.31
CA ALA A 112 10.75 -5.10 -10.50
C ALA A 112 10.59 -5.68 -11.92
N LEU A 113 9.70 -5.11 -12.75
CA LEU A 113 9.32 -5.63 -14.06
C LEU A 113 10.06 -4.93 -15.22
N PRO A 114 10.13 -5.55 -16.41
CA PRO A 114 10.77 -4.96 -17.59
C PRO A 114 10.19 -3.58 -17.98
N GLY A 115 8.86 -3.44 -17.93
CA GLY A 115 8.18 -2.18 -18.24
C GLY A 115 8.49 -1.04 -17.25
N GLY A 116 8.93 -1.39 -16.03
CA GLY A 116 9.29 -0.42 -15.00
C GLY A 116 10.54 0.39 -15.31
N ALA A 117 11.50 -0.19 -16.02
CA ALA A 117 12.78 0.46 -16.35
C ALA A 117 12.69 1.42 -17.54
N GLY A 118 11.58 1.41 -18.28
CA GLY A 118 11.39 2.26 -19.46
C GLY A 118 11.09 3.72 -19.12
N ARG A 119 11.30 4.61 -20.10
CA ARG A 119 10.89 6.04 -20.00
C ARG A 119 9.38 6.22 -19.89
N ALA A 120 8.62 5.27 -20.43
CA ALA A 120 7.16 5.24 -20.35
C ALA A 120 6.63 4.68 -19.03
N SER A 121 7.50 4.25 -18.10
CA SER A 121 7.08 3.62 -16.83
C SER A 121 6.09 4.48 -16.05
N GLY A 122 6.33 5.80 -15.95
CA GLY A 122 5.42 6.71 -15.24
C GLY A 122 4.05 6.83 -15.90
N VAL A 123 4.00 6.80 -17.24
CA VAL A 123 2.74 6.80 -18.00
C VAL A 123 2.00 5.48 -17.80
N LEU A 124 2.72 4.36 -17.80
CA LEU A 124 2.14 3.04 -17.54
C LEU A 124 1.55 2.96 -16.12
N ALA A 125 2.24 3.50 -15.12
CA ALA A 125 1.74 3.55 -13.75
C ALA A 125 0.43 4.36 -13.65
N ILE A 126 0.38 5.55 -14.24
CA ILE A 126 -0.85 6.37 -14.31
C ILE A 126 -1.97 5.61 -15.04
N GLY A 127 -1.64 4.92 -16.15
CA GLY A 127 -2.61 4.14 -16.89
C GLY A 127 -3.23 3.00 -16.06
N LEU A 128 -2.41 2.30 -15.28
CA LEU A 128 -2.87 1.24 -14.38
C LEU A 128 -3.75 1.79 -13.23
N ASP A 129 -3.37 2.91 -12.65
CA ASP A 129 -4.12 3.63 -11.60
C ASP A 129 -5.50 4.10 -12.09
N LEU A 130 -5.58 4.65 -13.30
CA LEU A 130 -6.88 5.02 -13.87
C LEU A 130 -7.73 3.78 -14.20
N ALA A 131 -7.10 2.69 -14.64
CA ALA A 131 -7.78 1.46 -15.00
C ALA A 131 -8.36 0.75 -13.77
N ASP A 132 -7.59 0.64 -12.68
CA ASP A 132 -8.05 -0.03 -11.45
C ASP A 132 -9.20 0.75 -10.80
N GLY A 133 -9.11 2.07 -10.68
CA GLY A 133 -10.15 2.91 -10.09
C GLY A 133 -11.43 2.92 -10.93
N ARG A 134 -11.29 2.94 -12.27
CA ARG A 134 -12.45 2.83 -13.17
C ARG A 134 -13.10 1.46 -13.05
N LEU A 135 -12.32 0.39 -12.94
CA LEU A 135 -12.83 -0.96 -12.83
C LEU A 135 -13.52 -1.20 -11.48
N ALA A 136 -12.93 -0.71 -10.40
CA ALA A 136 -13.49 -0.77 -9.05
C ALA A 136 -14.85 -0.09 -8.97
N ARG A 137 -14.98 1.12 -9.54
CA ARG A 137 -16.25 1.85 -9.60
C ARG A 137 -17.29 1.16 -10.49
N ARG A 138 -16.89 0.73 -11.69
CA ARG A 138 -17.81 0.09 -12.66
C ARG A 138 -18.36 -1.24 -12.19
N ARG A 139 -17.57 -2.02 -11.43
CA ARG A 139 -17.97 -3.35 -10.96
C ARG A 139 -18.38 -3.37 -9.49
N ALA A 140 -18.46 -2.20 -8.84
CA ALA A 140 -18.72 -2.07 -7.41
C ALA A 140 -17.83 -2.98 -6.55
N THR A 141 -16.54 -3.08 -6.90
CA THR A 141 -15.56 -3.94 -6.20
C THR A 141 -14.58 -3.14 -5.34
N ALA A 142 -14.91 -1.90 -4.99
CA ALA A 142 -14.12 -1.11 -4.04
C ALA A 142 -14.08 -1.83 -2.68
N SER A 143 -12.93 -1.77 -2.01
CA SER A 143 -12.75 -2.37 -0.68
C SER A 143 -11.66 -1.63 0.09
N PRO A 144 -11.64 -1.76 1.43
CA PRO A 144 -10.53 -1.22 2.22
C PRO A 144 -9.17 -1.76 1.76
N PHE A 145 -9.08 -3.05 1.39
CA PHE A 145 -7.83 -3.61 0.85
C PHE A 145 -7.37 -2.85 -0.39
N GLY A 146 -8.26 -2.65 -1.36
CA GLY A 146 -7.96 -1.94 -2.60
C GLY A 146 -7.54 -0.49 -2.33
N ASP A 147 -8.26 0.23 -1.47
CA ASP A 147 -7.95 1.62 -1.13
C ASP A 147 -6.54 1.78 -0.50
N TYR A 148 -6.18 0.89 0.43
CA TYR A 148 -4.86 0.91 1.06
C TYR A 148 -3.76 0.42 0.12
N ALA A 149 -4.01 -0.66 -0.62
CA ALA A 149 -3.07 -1.18 -1.62
C ALA A 149 -2.76 -0.12 -2.69
N ASP A 150 -3.78 0.64 -3.11
CA ASP A 150 -3.65 1.72 -4.09
C ASP A 150 -2.71 2.82 -3.60
N THR A 151 -2.95 3.29 -2.37
CA THR A 151 -2.11 4.29 -1.70
C THR A 151 -0.66 3.80 -1.53
N PHE A 152 -0.45 2.53 -1.14
CA PHE A 152 0.87 1.97 -0.97
C PHE A 152 1.58 1.72 -2.30
N ALA A 153 0.87 1.25 -3.32
CA ALA A 153 1.39 1.06 -4.66
C ALA A 153 1.90 2.38 -5.24
N ASP A 154 1.12 3.44 -5.05
CA ASP A 154 1.49 4.80 -5.44
C ASP A 154 2.73 5.29 -4.70
N ALA A 155 2.70 5.26 -3.35
CA ALA A 155 3.83 5.70 -2.56
C ALA A 155 5.11 4.93 -2.93
N ALA A 156 5.04 3.61 -3.04
CA ALA A 156 6.19 2.77 -3.39
C ALA A 156 6.73 3.07 -4.79
N TYR A 157 5.85 3.09 -5.80
CA TYR A 157 6.24 3.32 -7.19
C TYR A 157 6.83 4.72 -7.38
N TRP A 158 6.12 5.76 -6.94
CA TRP A 158 6.55 7.14 -7.15
C TRP A 158 7.80 7.48 -6.34
N MET A 159 7.95 6.97 -5.12
CA MET A 159 9.19 7.11 -4.37
C MET A 159 10.35 6.44 -5.08
N TRP A 160 10.17 5.20 -5.57
CA TRP A 160 11.20 4.51 -6.33
C TRP A 160 11.59 5.29 -7.60
N LEU A 161 10.61 5.71 -8.39
CA LEU A 161 10.84 6.43 -9.65
C LEU A 161 11.58 7.74 -9.39
N THR A 162 11.13 8.52 -8.40
CA THR A 162 11.71 9.81 -8.05
C THR A 162 13.13 9.65 -7.51
N LEU A 163 13.34 8.76 -6.54
CA LEU A 163 14.66 8.59 -5.93
C LEU A 163 15.71 8.07 -6.91
N ARG A 164 15.28 7.27 -7.89
CA ARG A 164 16.18 6.66 -8.87
C ARG A 164 16.43 7.51 -10.09
N HIS A 165 15.44 8.27 -10.56
CA HIS A 165 15.53 8.96 -11.85
C HIS A 165 15.50 10.48 -11.75
N GLU A 166 15.04 11.11 -10.65
CA GLU A 166 14.97 12.57 -10.55
C GLU A 166 16.29 13.20 -10.05
N PRO A 167 16.98 14.03 -10.86
CA PRO A 167 18.22 14.70 -10.49
C PRO A 167 17.99 15.88 -9.56
N SER A 168 16.82 16.54 -9.61
CA SER A 168 16.55 17.70 -8.74
C SER A 168 16.33 17.24 -7.30
N ARG A 169 17.26 17.63 -6.41
CA ARG A 169 17.15 17.38 -4.96
C ARG A 169 15.88 18.01 -4.40
N THR A 170 15.50 19.19 -4.88
CA THR A 170 14.27 19.87 -4.45
C THR A 170 13.02 19.05 -4.81
N VAL A 171 12.93 18.54 -6.04
CA VAL A 171 11.79 17.70 -6.47
C VAL A 171 11.77 16.38 -5.70
N ARG A 172 12.94 15.77 -5.46
CA ARG A 172 13.07 14.57 -4.62
C ARG A 172 12.56 14.80 -3.20
N MET A 173 12.99 15.88 -2.54
CA MET A 173 12.55 16.21 -1.19
C MET A 173 11.05 16.54 -1.15
N ALA A 174 10.54 17.26 -2.15
CA ALA A 174 9.11 17.53 -2.28
C ALA A 174 8.30 16.23 -2.42
N ALA A 175 8.79 15.25 -3.19
CA ALA A 175 8.13 13.95 -3.32
C ALA A 175 8.16 13.15 -2.02
N VAL A 176 9.32 13.07 -1.36
CA VAL A 176 9.44 12.41 -0.07
C VAL A 176 8.46 13.03 0.93
N ALA A 177 8.41 14.36 1.02
CA ALA A 177 7.49 15.07 1.89
C ALA A 177 6.02 14.81 1.52
N ALA A 178 5.67 14.84 0.24
CA ALA A 178 4.30 14.63 -0.22
C ALA A 178 3.74 13.25 0.16
N TRP A 179 4.58 12.21 0.17
CA TRP A 179 4.17 10.85 0.56
C TRP A 179 4.31 10.58 2.07
N ALA A 180 5.37 11.06 2.71
CA ALA A 180 5.64 10.78 4.12
C ALA A 180 4.76 11.62 5.05
N LEU A 181 4.53 12.90 4.74
CA LEU A 181 3.84 13.82 5.64
C LEU A 181 2.42 13.33 6.00
N PRO A 182 1.55 12.93 5.05
CA PRO A 182 0.21 12.44 5.39
C PRO A 182 0.26 11.20 6.28
N VAL A 183 1.17 10.26 6.01
CA VAL A 183 1.32 9.02 6.78
C VAL A 183 1.78 9.33 8.21
N VAL A 184 2.78 10.20 8.38
CA VAL A 184 3.27 10.62 9.70
C VAL A 184 2.18 11.36 10.46
N THR A 185 1.45 12.28 9.81
CA THR A 185 0.35 13.02 10.43
C THR A 185 -0.78 12.10 10.90
N VAL A 186 -1.25 11.19 10.03
CA VAL A 186 -2.33 10.24 10.39
C VAL A 186 -1.87 9.30 11.48
N THR A 187 -0.66 8.74 11.39
CA THR A 187 -0.11 7.83 12.41
C THR A 187 0.04 8.54 13.76
N GLY A 188 0.62 9.73 13.78
CA GLY A 188 0.79 10.51 15.00
C GLY A 188 -0.54 10.88 15.64
N PHE A 189 -1.53 11.28 14.83
CA PHE A 189 -2.88 11.56 15.33
C PHE A 189 -3.58 10.30 15.85
N ALA A 190 -3.44 9.18 15.15
CA ALA A 190 -4.04 7.91 15.53
C ALA A 190 -3.48 7.38 16.86
N LEU A 191 -2.16 7.43 17.03
CA LEU A 191 -1.47 7.05 18.27
C LEU A 191 -1.88 7.97 19.43
N ARG A 192 -1.90 9.28 19.21
CA ARG A 192 -2.31 10.26 20.22
C ARG A 192 -3.78 10.08 20.64
N ARG A 193 -4.67 9.85 19.67
CA ARG A 193 -6.11 9.70 19.93
C ARG A 193 -6.46 8.31 20.45
N GLY A 194 -5.63 7.29 20.20
CA GLY A 194 -5.95 5.89 20.48
C GLY A 194 -7.04 5.34 19.56
N ALA A 195 -7.24 5.97 18.40
CA ALA A 195 -8.24 5.57 17.41
C ALA A 195 -7.89 6.19 16.06
N MET A 196 -8.21 5.49 14.97
CA MET A 196 -8.01 6.00 13.62
C MET A 196 -8.84 7.26 13.38
N PRO A 197 -8.23 8.36 12.88
CA PRO A 197 -9.00 9.53 12.46
C PRO A 197 -10.03 9.15 11.41
N GLU A 198 -11.09 9.93 11.30
CA GLU A 198 -11.98 9.84 10.14
C GLU A 198 -11.17 10.06 8.86
N ARG A 199 -11.47 9.28 7.82
CA ARG A 199 -10.76 9.36 6.54
C ARG A 199 -10.75 10.82 6.10
N PRO A 200 -9.57 11.46 5.97
CA PRO A 200 -9.51 12.82 5.46
C PRO A 200 -10.10 12.85 4.05
N ARG A 201 -10.86 13.91 3.73
CA ARG A 201 -11.39 14.14 2.38
C ARG A 201 -10.24 14.19 1.35
N PRO A 202 -10.45 13.74 0.09
CA PRO A 202 -9.40 13.57 -0.93
C PRO A 202 -8.65 14.85 -1.36
N VAL A 203 -8.95 16.00 -0.75
CA VAL A 203 -8.34 17.30 -1.06
C VAL A 203 -6.83 17.33 -0.71
N LEU A 204 -6.41 16.62 0.34
CA LEU A 204 -5.00 16.56 0.77
C LEU A 204 -4.09 15.72 -0.15
N LEU A 205 -4.67 14.93 -1.07
CA LEU A 205 -3.92 14.09 -2.03
C LEU A 205 -3.64 14.80 -3.37
N ARG A 206 -4.20 16.00 -3.59
CA ARG A 206 -3.94 16.81 -4.80
C ARG A 206 -2.46 17.15 -5.04
N PRO A 207 -1.63 17.45 -4.02
CA PRO A 207 -0.21 17.71 -4.23
C PRO A 207 0.54 16.49 -4.76
N ALA A 208 0.21 15.30 -4.26
CA ALA A 208 0.82 14.05 -4.71
C ALA A 208 0.49 13.80 -6.18
N ALA A 209 -0.79 13.87 -6.57
CA ALA A 209 -1.22 13.68 -7.95
C ALA A 209 -0.56 14.67 -8.94
N ALA A 210 -0.47 15.96 -8.57
CA ALA A 210 0.23 16.94 -9.39
C ALA A 210 1.72 16.61 -9.55
N LEU A 211 2.35 16.17 -8.47
CA LEU A 211 3.76 15.79 -8.47
C LEU A 211 4.02 14.51 -9.27
N GLN A 212 3.11 13.53 -9.23
CA GLN A 212 3.15 12.34 -10.08
C GLN A 212 3.20 12.73 -11.56
N ALA A 213 2.32 13.63 -12.01
CA ALA A 213 2.31 14.11 -13.38
C ALA A 213 3.62 14.81 -13.77
N VAL A 214 4.16 15.66 -12.89
CA VAL A 214 5.44 16.34 -13.10
C VAL A 214 6.59 15.33 -13.21
N ILE A 215 6.68 14.36 -12.29
CA ILE A 215 7.74 13.33 -12.30
C ILE A 215 7.62 12.46 -13.55
N ALA A 216 6.41 12.02 -13.91
CA ALA A 216 6.16 11.20 -15.09
C ALA A 216 6.59 11.91 -16.37
N PHE A 217 6.18 13.18 -16.53
CA PHE A 217 6.55 13.99 -17.68
C PHE A 217 8.07 14.17 -17.78
N ARG A 218 8.73 14.54 -16.67
CA ARG A 218 10.18 14.71 -16.63
C ARG A 218 10.93 13.41 -16.94
N HIS A 219 10.44 12.27 -16.47
CA HIS A 219 11.02 10.96 -16.77
C HIS A 219 10.85 10.59 -18.25
N LEU A 220 9.70 10.91 -18.83
CA LEU A 220 9.40 10.63 -20.24
C LEU A 220 10.25 11.48 -21.20
N THR A 221 10.44 12.77 -20.89
CA THR A 221 11.15 13.72 -21.78
C THR A 221 12.67 13.70 -21.62
N ARG A 222 13.22 12.93 -20.67
CA ARG A 222 14.67 12.80 -20.52
C ARG A 222 15.28 12.03 -21.69
N ARG A 223 16.30 12.64 -22.30
CA ARG A 223 17.17 12.01 -23.30
C ARG A 223 18.28 11.23 -22.64
#